data_AF-A0A239JRP8-F1
#
_entry.id   AF-A0A239JRP8-F1
#
_cell.length_a   1.000
_cell.length_b   1.000
_cell.length_c   1.000
_cell.angle_alpha   90.00
_cell.angle_beta   90.00
_cell.angle_gamma   90.00
#
_symmetry.space_group_name_H-M   'P 1'
#
loop_
_entity.id
_entity.type
_entity.pdbx_description
1 polymer ?
#
loop_
_entity_poly.entity_id
_entity_poly.type
_entity_poly.pdbx_seq_one_letter_code
_entity_poly.pdbx_strand_id
1 'polypeptide(L)'
;MNWFVSLSLVSDTTTVVLSVLGALGGLWLVASKRRWYVLRALPIAVTAAFVIGVVLYFVVEKLWRPFPDPIETEIYVWIGIGIAALFLVVPRTIAARGVLAKILSVVAALVVVLVASAHVNLVFSAYPTLGTLFGAEGEDRISSGEIPGTQAQVVTGDPLSDSWTAPESMPSTGKVASVTIPPTASSFSARPAEVYLPPSYFANPRPLLPVLVLMAGQPGEPDDWLKGGKLTETMDAFARDHSGLAPVVVVADATGSTLANPLCVDSSLGNVATFLSQDVPNWIKQNLQVDTDPRSWIIGGLSYGGTCSIQMATNHPDVYPTFLDLSGQLEPTLGDRTRTVDEAFGGNDSAFVAVNPLDLLKSRQYPDSGGAFVVGADDNDYKPGQQTMYQAAKAAGMDVRYDEVPGGHSFAVWSQGLELELPWLMQRVGLIS
;
A
#
# COMPACT_ATOMS: atom_id res chain seq x y z
N MET A 1 -7.98 -21.12 -17.81
CA MET A 1 -7.31 -19.80 -17.77
C MET A 1 -6.95 -19.35 -16.35
N ASN A 2 -7.65 -19.84 -15.30
CA ASN A 2 -7.40 -19.40 -13.90
C ASN A 2 -6.02 -19.76 -13.31
N TRP A 3 -5.35 -20.82 -13.78
CA TRP A 3 -4.04 -21.21 -13.24
C TRP A 3 -2.91 -20.23 -13.64
N PHE A 4 -3.04 -19.55 -14.78
CA PHE A 4 -2.01 -18.62 -15.26
C PHE A 4 -2.04 -17.32 -14.45
N VAL A 5 -3.22 -16.76 -14.22
CA VAL A 5 -3.39 -15.53 -13.44
C VAL A 5 -3.07 -15.73 -11.95
N SER A 6 -3.27 -16.94 -11.41
CA SER A 6 -2.93 -17.28 -10.02
C SER A 6 -1.46 -17.70 -9.83
N LEU A 7 -0.65 -17.72 -10.89
CA LEU A 7 0.77 -18.05 -10.77
C LEU A 7 1.47 -16.99 -9.91
N SER A 8 2.00 -17.42 -8.77
CA SER A 8 2.68 -16.52 -7.83
C SER A 8 4.01 -16.02 -8.41
N LEU A 9 4.21 -14.70 -8.33
CA LEU A 9 5.47 -14.02 -8.63
C LEU A 9 6.36 -13.82 -7.40
N VAL A 10 5.85 -14.19 -6.22
CA VAL A 10 6.50 -13.95 -4.92
C VAL A 10 6.75 -15.22 -4.09
N SER A 11 6.43 -16.40 -4.62
CA SER A 11 6.69 -17.66 -3.90
C SER A 11 8.17 -18.03 -3.86
N ASP A 12 8.61 -18.75 -2.83
CA ASP A 12 9.96 -19.29 -2.70
C ASP A 12 10.41 -20.06 -3.94
N THR A 13 9.50 -20.86 -4.51
CA THR A 13 9.77 -21.64 -5.72
C THR A 13 10.02 -20.72 -6.91
N THR A 14 9.20 -19.68 -7.07
CA THR A 14 9.37 -18.68 -8.13
C THR A 14 10.70 -17.96 -7.98
N THR A 15 11.04 -17.53 -6.77
CA THR A 15 12.32 -16.88 -6.45
C THR A 15 13.51 -17.76 -6.85
N VAL A 16 13.54 -19.01 -6.40
CA VAL A 16 14.64 -19.95 -6.73
C VAL A 16 14.76 -20.15 -8.24
N VAL A 17 13.64 -20.38 -8.94
CA VAL A 17 13.64 -20.59 -10.40
C VAL A 17 14.15 -19.34 -11.13
N LEU A 18 13.68 -18.15 -10.75
CA LEU A 18 14.12 -16.89 -11.35
C LEU A 18 15.60 -16.64 -11.10
N SER A 19 16.09 -16.86 -9.88
CA SER A 19 17.51 -16.71 -9.55
C SER A 19 18.39 -17.65 -10.38
N VAL A 20 17.98 -18.92 -10.57
CA VAL A 20 18.71 -19.87 -11.43
C VAL A 20 18.72 -19.42 -12.89
N LEU A 21 17.57 -19.01 -13.43
CA LEU A 21 17.48 -18.52 -14.81
C LEU A 21 18.30 -17.25 -15.04
N GLY A 22 18.27 -16.32 -14.08
CA GLY A 22 19.08 -15.10 -14.09
C GLY A 22 20.57 -15.42 -14.04
N ALA A 23 20.98 -16.35 -13.18
CA ALA A 23 22.37 -16.79 -13.10
C ALA A 23 22.85 -17.43 -14.40
N LEU A 24 22.06 -18.32 -15.02
CA LEU A 24 22.38 -18.93 -16.30
C LEU A 24 22.46 -17.90 -17.44
N GLY A 25 21.52 -16.95 -17.48
CA GLY A 25 21.53 -15.84 -18.43
C GLY A 25 22.75 -14.94 -18.25
N GLY A 26 23.06 -14.56 -17.00
CA GLY A 26 24.23 -13.77 -16.65
C GLY A 26 25.54 -14.47 -17.05
N LEU A 27 25.67 -15.76 -16.70
CA LEU A 27 26.82 -16.58 -17.09
C LEU A 27 26.98 -16.65 -18.61
N TRP A 28 25.88 -16.81 -19.36
CA TRP A 28 25.92 -16.79 -20.82
C TRP A 28 26.42 -15.45 -21.38
N LEU A 29 25.96 -14.35 -20.80
CA LEU A 29 26.35 -13.00 -21.21
C LEU A 29 27.84 -12.78 -20.96
N VAL A 30 28.35 -13.06 -19.76
CA VAL A 30 29.76 -12.78 -19.44
C VAL A 30 30.75 -13.76 -20.08
N ALA A 31 30.31 -14.96 -20.47
CA ALA A 31 31.18 -15.98 -21.07
C ALA A 31 31.36 -15.80 -22.58
N SER A 32 32.62 -15.64 -23.03
CA SER A 32 32.98 -15.63 -24.45
C SER A 32 34.42 -16.10 -24.67
N LYS A 33 34.66 -16.82 -25.78
CA LYS A 33 36.02 -17.20 -26.22
C LYS A 33 36.74 -16.07 -26.98
N ARG A 34 36.07 -14.94 -27.25
CA ARG A 34 36.65 -13.82 -28.02
C ARG A 34 37.45 -12.91 -27.09
N ARG A 35 38.76 -12.80 -27.32
CA ARG A 35 39.65 -11.93 -26.51
C ARG A 35 39.20 -10.48 -26.42
N TRP A 36 38.75 -9.87 -27.52
CA TRP A 36 38.27 -8.47 -27.51
C TRP A 36 37.04 -8.28 -26.63
N TYR A 37 36.18 -9.30 -26.54
CA TYR A 37 34.99 -9.25 -25.70
C TYR A 37 35.39 -9.24 -24.23
N VAL A 38 36.21 -10.22 -23.82
CA VAL A 38 36.63 -10.39 -22.42
C VAL A 38 37.52 -9.23 -21.95
N LEU A 39 38.43 -8.74 -22.80
CA LEU A 39 39.40 -7.72 -22.40
C LEU A 39 38.93 -6.28 -22.59
N ARG A 40 37.84 -6.04 -23.34
CA ARG A 40 37.35 -4.67 -23.61
C ARG A 40 35.86 -4.55 -23.38
N ALA A 41 35.04 -5.27 -24.14
CA ALA A 41 33.60 -5.05 -24.14
C ALA A 41 32.96 -5.34 -22.77
N LEU A 42 33.31 -6.47 -22.15
CA LEU A 42 32.79 -6.87 -20.84
C LEU A 42 33.21 -5.88 -19.73
N PRO A 43 34.51 -5.55 -19.54
CA PRO A 43 34.91 -4.54 -18.56
C PRO A 43 34.24 -3.18 -18.78
N ILE A 44 34.14 -2.71 -20.03
CA ILE A 44 33.48 -1.43 -20.36
C ILE A 44 32.00 -1.48 -19.98
N ALA A 45 31.27 -2.53 -20.35
CA ALA A 45 29.85 -2.67 -20.06
C ALA A 45 29.58 -2.75 -18.55
N VAL A 46 30.36 -3.54 -17.82
CA VAL A 46 30.23 -3.66 -16.35
C VAL A 46 30.57 -2.34 -15.65
N THR A 47 31.63 -1.65 -16.11
CA THR A 47 32.01 -0.35 -15.55
C THR A 47 30.95 0.70 -15.84
N ALA A 48 30.41 0.74 -17.05
CA ALA A 48 29.34 1.67 -17.42
C ALA A 48 28.07 1.41 -16.57
N ALA A 49 27.67 0.16 -16.42
CA ALA A 49 26.54 -0.21 -15.57
C ALA A 49 26.75 0.17 -14.10
N PHE A 50 27.95 -0.08 -13.57
CA PHE A 50 28.32 0.32 -12.20
C PHE A 50 28.28 1.84 -12.02
N VAL A 51 28.90 2.60 -12.93
CA VAL A 51 28.89 4.07 -12.88
C VAL A 51 27.47 4.61 -12.96
N ILE A 52 26.64 4.08 -13.86
CA ILE A 52 25.23 4.49 -13.97
C ILE A 52 24.46 4.13 -12.70
N GLY A 53 24.66 2.95 -12.13
CA GLY A 53 24.03 2.55 -10.86
C GLY A 53 24.42 3.47 -9.71
N VAL A 54 25.71 3.81 -9.58
CA VAL A 54 26.19 4.76 -8.57
C VAL A 54 25.62 6.16 -8.80
N VAL A 55 25.62 6.65 -10.04
CA VAL A 55 25.02 7.95 -10.36
C VAL A 55 23.53 7.95 -10.04
N LEU A 56 22.80 6.89 -10.40
CA LEU A 56 21.39 6.73 -10.08
C LEU A 56 21.16 6.77 -8.56
N TYR A 57 21.93 6.02 -7.79
CA TYR A 57 21.90 6.05 -6.33
C TYR A 57 22.10 7.47 -5.80
N PHE A 58 23.15 8.17 -6.21
CA PHE A 58 23.41 9.55 -5.76
C PHE A 58 22.30 10.52 -6.16
N VAL A 59 21.79 10.40 -7.39
CA VAL A 59 20.70 11.26 -7.87
C VAL A 59 19.44 11.04 -7.05
N VAL A 60 19.03 9.78 -6.81
CA VAL A 60 17.81 9.46 -6.06
C VAL A 60 17.97 9.78 -4.58
N GLU A 61 19.02 9.27 -3.93
CA GLU A 61 19.19 9.31 -2.47
C GLU A 61 19.72 10.63 -1.93
N LYS A 62 20.46 11.40 -2.74
CA LYS A 62 21.15 12.61 -2.25
C LYS A 62 20.66 13.89 -2.90
N LEU A 63 20.33 13.88 -4.18
CA LEU A 63 19.94 15.09 -4.93
C LEU A 63 18.42 15.28 -5.00
N TRP A 64 17.68 14.27 -5.47
CA TRP A 64 16.25 14.36 -5.72
C TRP A 64 15.43 14.09 -4.46
N ARG A 65 15.80 13.06 -3.67
CA ARG A 65 15.14 12.63 -2.43
C ARG A 65 13.61 12.56 -2.56
N PRO A 66 13.11 11.75 -3.52
CA PRO A 66 11.67 11.61 -3.75
C PRO A 66 10.96 10.91 -2.58
N PHE A 67 11.68 10.13 -1.78
CA PHE A 67 11.17 9.39 -0.65
C PHE A 67 11.83 9.86 0.66
N PRO A 68 11.10 9.85 1.78
CA PRO A 68 11.65 10.21 3.09
C PRO A 68 12.70 9.19 3.57
N ASP A 69 12.49 7.91 3.24
CA ASP A 69 13.36 6.80 3.64
C ASP A 69 14.24 6.32 2.47
N PRO A 70 15.44 5.80 2.76
CA PRO A 70 16.33 5.28 1.72
C PRO A 70 15.74 4.01 1.09
N ILE A 71 15.92 3.87 -0.23
CA ILE A 71 15.55 2.65 -0.94
C ILE A 71 16.55 1.54 -0.58
N GLU A 72 16.04 0.32 -0.39
CA GLU A 72 16.90 -0.83 -0.08
C GLU A 72 18.05 -0.98 -1.08
N THR A 73 19.26 -1.19 -0.57
CA THR A 73 20.47 -1.27 -1.40
C THR A 73 20.39 -2.42 -2.42
N GLU A 74 19.69 -3.50 -2.08
CA GLU A 74 19.45 -4.63 -2.98
C GLU A 74 18.74 -4.21 -4.29
N ILE A 75 17.81 -3.24 -4.23
CA ILE A 75 17.11 -2.74 -5.41
C ILE A 75 18.09 -2.10 -6.40
N TYR A 76 19.02 -1.28 -5.90
CA TYR A 76 20.06 -0.68 -6.75
C TYR A 76 20.98 -1.73 -7.37
N VAL A 77 21.28 -2.81 -6.66
CA VAL A 77 22.07 -3.93 -7.18
C VAL A 77 21.34 -4.62 -8.33
N TRP A 78 20.07 -4.96 -8.17
CA TRP A 78 19.27 -5.59 -9.23
C TRP A 78 19.08 -4.69 -10.45
N ILE A 79 18.83 -3.39 -10.24
CA ILE A 79 18.79 -2.40 -11.33
C ILE A 79 20.14 -2.39 -12.07
N GLY A 80 21.26 -2.36 -11.35
CA GLY A 80 22.60 -2.43 -11.92
C GLY A 80 22.84 -3.69 -12.76
N ILE A 81 22.36 -4.85 -12.29
CA ILE A 81 22.43 -6.13 -13.02
C ILE A 81 21.62 -6.06 -14.33
N GLY A 82 20.40 -5.52 -14.28
CA GLY A 82 19.57 -5.32 -15.47
C GLY A 82 20.23 -4.39 -16.49
N ILE A 83 20.79 -3.28 -16.04
CA ILE A 83 21.54 -2.32 -16.88
C ILE A 83 22.77 -3.00 -17.51
N ALA A 84 23.53 -3.79 -16.74
CA ALA A 84 24.67 -4.54 -17.25
C ALA A 84 24.26 -5.50 -18.37
N ALA A 85 23.13 -6.21 -18.22
CA ALA A 85 22.61 -7.09 -19.25
C ALA A 85 22.28 -6.34 -20.55
N LEU A 86 21.69 -5.15 -20.44
CA LEU A 86 21.40 -4.28 -21.58
C LEU A 86 22.69 -3.81 -22.29
N PHE A 87 23.74 -3.44 -21.56
CA PHE A 87 25.02 -3.08 -22.19
C PHE A 87 25.74 -4.29 -22.83
N LEU A 88 25.55 -5.50 -22.29
CA LEU A 88 26.22 -6.70 -22.78
C LEU A 88 25.54 -7.31 -24.01
N VAL A 89 24.24 -7.06 -24.25
CA VAL A 89 23.48 -7.75 -25.31
C VAL A 89 24.09 -7.57 -26.71
N VAL A 90 24.45 -6.35 -27.08
CA VAL A 90 25.02 -6.03 -28.41
C VAL A 90 26.41 -6.65 -28.60
N PRO A 91 27.42 -6.38 -27.75
CA PRO A 91 28.75 -6.97 -27.92
C PRO A 91 28.70 -8.50 -27.80
N ARG A 92 27.82 -9.05 -26.98
CA ARG A 92 27.69 -10.51 -26.83
C ARG A 92 27.09 -11.16 -28.07
N THR A 93 26.13 -10.49 -28.72
CA THR A 93 25.54 -10.92 -30.00
C THR A 93 26.57 -10.85 -31.14
N ILE A 94 27.44 -9.84 -31.16
CA ILE A 94 28.53 -9.73 -32.15
C ILE A 94 29.59 -10.81 -31.91
N ALA A 95 29.91 -11.14 -30.65
CA ALA A 95 30.88 -12.16 -30.30
C ALA A 95 30.40 -13.60 -30.60
N ALA A 96 29.07 -13.81 -30.61
CA ALA A 96 28.43 -15.11 -30.83
C ALA A 96 28.67 -15.68 -32.25
N ARG A 97 28.78 -17.01 -32.34
CA ARG A 97 28.92 -17.73 -33.62
C ARG A 97 27.61 -18.45 -33.96
N GLY A 98 27.06 -18.18 -35.14
CA GLY A 98 25.81 -18.77 -35.60
C GLY A 98 24.56 -18.03 -35.10
N VAL A 99 23.44 -18.24 -35.81
CA VAL A 99 22.17 -17.55 -35.54
C VAL A 99 21.61 -17.93 -34.16
N LEU A 100 21.68 -19.21 -33.78
CA LEU A 100 21.19 -19.68 -32.49
C LEU A 100 21.88 -18.98 -31.31
N ALA A 101 23.21 -18.85 -31.33
CA ALA A 101 23.95 -18.19 -30.25
C ALA A 101 23.66 -16.68 -30.16
N LYS A 102 23.30 -16.04 -31.29
CA LYS A 102 22.83 -14.64 -31.30
C LYS A 102 21.47 -14.52 -30.63
N ILE A 103 20.52 -15.38 -31.01
CA ILE A 103 19.19 -15.44 -30.38
C ILE A 103 19.32 -15.69 -28.88
N LEU A 104 20.13 -16.67 -28.47
CA LEU A 104 20.38 -16.96 -27.06
C LEU A 104 20.98 -15.78 -26.29
N SER A 105 21.77 -14.91 -26.94
CA SER A 105 22.32 -13.71 -26.29
C SER A 105 21.25 -12.66 -26.01
N VAL A 106 20.31 -12.47 -26.94
CA VAL A 106 19.16 -11.58 -26.76
C VAL A 106 18.23 -12.15 -25.69
N VAL A 107 17.90 -13.44 -25.77
CA VAL A 107 17.04 -14.12 -24.78
C VAL A 107 17.68 -14.06 -23.39
N ALA A 108 18.98 -14.33 -23.25
CA ALA A 108 19.66 -14.24 -21.97
C ALA A 108 19.62 -12.84 -21.36
N ALA A 109 19.81 -11.79 -22.17
CA ALA A 109 19.68 -10.41 -21.70
C ALA A 109 18.26 -10.08 -21.23
N LEU A 110 17.24 -10.50 -22.00
CA LEU A 110 15.84 -10.33 -21.61
C LEU A 110 15.52 -11.08 -20.31
N VAL A 111 16.00 -12.32 -20.17
CA VAL A 111 15.82 -13.11 -18.95
C VAL A 111 16.47 -12.42 -17.75
N VAL A 112 17.70 -11.91 -17.88
CA VAL A 112 18.36 -11.21 -16.76
C VAL A 112 17.61 -9.93 -16.37
N VAL A 113 17.12 -9.15 -17.35
CA VAL A 113 16.31 -7.95 -17.06
C VAL A 113 15.00 -8.33 -16.36
N LEU A 114 14.30 -9.36 -16.85
CA LEU A 114 13.06 -9.84 -16.23
C LEU A 114 13.30 -10.35 -14.81
N VAL A 115 14.39 -11.08 -14.57
CA VAL A 115 14.76 -11.56 -13.24
C VAL A 115 15.13 -10.40 -12.32
N ALA A 116 15.87 -9.41 -12.80
CA ALA A 116 16.16 -8.19 -12.02
C ALA A 116 14.87 -7.45 -11.62
N SER A 117 13.93 -7.26 -12.56
CA SER A 117 12.62 -6.66 -12.27
C SER A 117 11.82 -7.50 -11.27
N ALA A 118 11.84 -8.83 -11.41
CA ALA A 118 11.14 -9.71 -10.49
C ALA A 118 11.73 -9.67 -9.08
N HIS A 119 13.06 -9.59 -8.93
CA HIS A 119 13.69 -9.42 -7.62
C HIS A 119 13.36 -8.08 -6.96
N VAL A 120 13.25 -7.00 -7.74
CA VAL A 120 12.72 -5.73 -7.20
C VAL A 120 11.27 -5.90 -6.73
N ASN A 121 10.43 -6.64 -7.47
CA ASN A 121 9.07 -6.96 -7.04
C ASN A 121 9.04 -7.87 -5.79
N LEU A 122 10.02 -8.75 -5.59
CA LEU A 122 10.09 -9.60 -4.39
C LEU A 122 10.30 -8.79 -3.11
N VAL A 123 11.05 -7.67 -3.19
CA VAL A 123 11.26 -6.78 -2.05
C VAL A 123 9.94 -6.17 -1.58
N PHE A 124 9.13 -5.65 -2.51
CA PHE A 124 7.89 -4.95 -2.16
C PHE A 124 6.63 -5.82 -2.15
N SER A 125 6.64 -6.95 -2.86
CA SER A 125 5.46 -7.77 -3.15
C SER A 125 4.29 -7.02 -3.80
N ALA A 126 4.58 -5.98 -4.59
CA ALA A 126 3.56 -5.12 -5.22
C ALA A 126 2.68 -5.86 -6.25
N TYR A 127 3.27 -6.77 -7.01
CA TYR A 127 2.58 -7.64 -7.97
C TYR A 127 2.75 -9.11 -7.55
N PRO A 128 1.94 -9.63 -6.62
CA PRO A 128 2.07 -10.99 -6.09
C PRO A 128 1.80 -12.10 -7.13
N THR A 129 1.08 -11.79 -8.22
CA THR A 129 0.63 -12.78 -9.21
C THR A 129 0.80 -12.28 -10.65
N LEU A 130 0.77 -13.17 -11.64
CA LEU A 130 0.66 -12.75 -13.04
C LEU A 130 -0.66 -12.01 -13.34
N GLY A 131 -1.73 -12.29 -12.57
CA GLY A 131 -3.00 -11.57 -12.63
C GLY A 131 -2.82 -10.09 -12.33
N THR A 132 -2.29 -9.75 -11.15
CA THR A 132 -1.97 -8.37 -10.75
C THR A 132 -1.08 -7.67 -11.78
N LEU A 133 -0.03 -8.34 -12.28
CA LEU A 133 0.93 -7.76 -13.23
C LEU A 133 0.28 -7.35 -14.57
N PHE A 134 -0.66 -8.15 -15.08
CA PHE A 134 -1.33 -7.90 -16.35
C PHE A 134 -2.70 -7.23 -16.21
N GLY A 135 -3.10 -6.85 -14.98
CA GLY A 135 -4.42 -6.26 -14.71
C GLY A 135 -5.57 -7.21 -15.04
N ALA A 136 -5.33 -8.52 -14.89
CA ALA A 136 -6.29 -9.58 -15.21
C ALA A 136 -7.00 -10.12 -13.95
N GLU A 137 -7.06 -9.32 -12.89
CA GLU A 137 -7.67 -9.70 -11.62
C GLU A 137 -9.20 -9.77 -11.74
N GLY A 138 -9.78 -10.71 -10.99
CA GLY A 138 -11.19 -11.08 -11.09
C GLY A 138 -12.14 -10.19 -10.29
N GLU A 139 -11.78 -8.93 -10.05
CA GLU A 139 -12.66 -7.99 -9.36
C GLU A 139 -13.97 -7.81 -10.13
N ASP A 140 -15.10 -7.97 -9.43
CA ASP A 140 -16.40 -7.62 -9.98
C ASP A 140 -16.57 -6.10 -9.93
N ARG A 141 -16.02 -5.42 -10.95
CA ARG A 141 -16.07 -3.96 -11.06
C ARG A 141 -17.43 -3.49 -11.58
N ILE A 142 -17.98 -2.48 -10.91
CA ILE A 142 -19.17 -1.75 -11.34
C ILE A 142 -18.81 -0.29 -11.63
N SER A 143 -19.59 0.37 -12.49
CA SER A 143 -19.48 1.81 -12.64
C SER A 143 -20.03 2.53 -11.40
N SER A 144 -19.54 3.74 -11.13
CA SER A 144 -20.00 4.54 -9.99
C SER A 144 -21.51 4.84 -10.02
N GLY A 145 -22.11 4.91 -11.22
CA GLY A 145 -23.56 5.08 -11.38
C GLY A 145 -24.39 3.82 -11.07
N GLU A 146 -23.75 2.67 -10.93
CA GLU A 146 -24.38 1.40 -10.56
C GLU A 146 -24.32 1.12 -9.05
N ILE A 147 -23.67 1.97 -8.27
CA ILE A 147 -23.70 1.89 -6.81
C ILE A 147 -25.16 2.02 -6.36
N PRO A 148 -25.72 1.01 -5.68
CA PRO A 148 -27.12 1.04 -5.29
C PRO A 148 -27.43 2.22 -4.35
N GLY A 149 -28.50 2.97 -4.67
CA GLY A 149 -28.96 4.10 -3.87
C GLY A 149 -29.55 3.70 -2.51
N THR A 150 -30.07 4.69 -1.78
CA THR A 150 -30.64 4.52 -0.44
C THR A 150 -31.95 3.72 -0.47
N GLN A 151 -32.09 2.78 0.45
CA GLN A 151 -33.31 2.00 0.70
C GLN A 151 -34.07 2.61 1.88
N ALA A 152 -35.41 2.53 1.86
CA ALA A 152 -36.25 3.06 2.95
C ALA A 152 -36.20 2.21 4.23
N GLN A 153 -36.00 0.91 4.08
CA GLN A 153 -35.82 -0.03 5.19
C GLN A 153 -34.37 -0.48 5.25
N VAL A 154 -33.81 -0.47 6.45
CA VAL A 154 -32.44 -0.89 6.74
C VAL A 154 -32.42 -1.79 7.96
N VAL A 155 -31.41 -2.65 8.05
CA VAL A 155 -31.12 -3.45 9.24
C VAL A 155 -30.09 -2.71 10.08
N THR A 156 -30.36 -2.57 11.38
CA THR A 156 -29.44 -2.00 12.37
C THR A 156 -29.38 -2.91 13.58
N GLY A 157 -28.23 -2.95 14.25
CA GLY A 157 -27.99 -3.77 15.43
C GLY A 157 -26.59 -3.48 15.99
N ASP A 158 -26.36 -3.83 17.24
CA ASP A 158 -25.07 -3.69 17.92
C ASP A 158 -24.84 -4.91 18.84
N PRO A 159 -24.09 -5.94 18.40
CA PRO A 159 -23.45 -6.04 17.08
C PRO A 159 -24.48 -6.29 15.95
N LEU A 160 -24.17 -5.82 14.74
CA LEU A 160 -25.03 -5.93 13.56
C LEU A 160 -25.29 -7.39 13.16
N SER A 161 -24.32 -8.27 13.36
CA SER A 161 -24.44 -9.71 13.09
C SER A 161 -25.64 -10.36 13.76
N ASP A 162 -26.03 -9.92 14.95
CA ASP A 162 -27.11 -10.51 15.73
C ASP A 162 -28.50 -10.14 15.17
N SER A 163 -28.57 -9.07 14.38
CA SER A 163 -29.79 -8.58 13.73
C SER A 163 -29.83 -8.88 12.23
N TRP A 164 -28.79 -9.50 11.69
CA TRP A 164 -28.61 -9.75 10.26
C TRP A 164 -28.99 -11.18 9.87
N THR A 165 -29.59 -11.35 8.70
CA THR A 165 -29.76 -12.65 8.06
C THR A 165 -29.57 -12.48 6.56
N ALA A 166 -28.60 -13.19 6.00
CA ALA A 166 -28.30 -13.12 4.58
C ALA A 166 -29.48 -13.62 3.73
N PRO A 167 -30.03 -12.82 2.79
CA PRO A 167 -31.06 -13.29 1.88
C PRO A 167 -30.44 -14.15 0.76
N GLU A 168 -31.21 -15.10 0.23
CA GLU A 168 -30.78 -15.97 -0.87
C GLU A 168 -30.40 -15.20 -2.16
N SER A 169 -30.94 -13.99 -2.34
CA SER A 169 -30.67 -13.13 -3.50
C SER A 169 -29.38 -12.33 -3.39
N MET A 170 -28.67 -12.38 -2.26
CA MET A 170 -27.42 -11.67 -2.06
C MET A 170 -26.33 -12.25 -2.98
N PRO A 171 -25.49 -11.43 -3.64
CA PRO A 171 -24.35 -11.94 -4.39
C PRO A 171 -23.37 -12.68 -3.46
N SER A 172 -22.48 -13.49 -4.04
CA SER A 172 -21.48 -14.25 -3.26
C SER A 172 -20.20 -13.48 -2.96
N THR A 173 -19.93 -12.41 -3.70
CA THR A 173 -18.72 -11.58 -3.63
C THR A 173 -19.10 -10.11 -3.65
N GLY A 174 -18.22 -9.28 -3.11
CA GLY A 174 -18.32 -7.83 -3.18
C GLY A 174 -18.03 -7.30 -4.57
N LYS A 175 -18.20 -5.99 -4.71
CA LYS A 175 -18.00 -5.25 -5.96
C LYS A 175 -17.15 -4.01 -5.71
N VAL A 176 -16.37 -3.62 -6.71
CA VAL A 176 -15.48 -2.44 -6.63
C VAL A 176 -15.93 -1.35 -7.61
N ALA A 177 -15.87 -0.09 -7.18
CA ALA A 177 -16.16 1.05 -8.04
C ALA A 177 -15.11 2.16 -7.86
N SER A 178 -14.64 2.74 -8.97
CA SER A 178 -13.83 3.96 -8.93
C SER A 178 -14.74 5.19 -8.83
N VAL A 179 -14.43 6.10 -7.91
CA VAL A 179 -15.23 7.31 -7.64
C VAL A 179 -14.35 8.55 -7.52
N THR A 180 -14.90 9.70 -7.86
CA THR A 180 -14.24 10.99 -7.59
C THR A 180 -14.84 11.61 -6.33
N ILE A 181 -14.00 11.94 -5.35
CA ILE A 181 -14.38 12.69 -4.15
C ILE A 181 -14.08 14.17 -4.40
N PRO A 182 -15.09 15.05 -4.52
CA PRO A 182 -14.87 16.46 -4.81
C PRO A 182 -14.17 17.18 -3.63
N PRO A 183 -13.13 17.98 -3.88
CA PRO A 183 -12.36 18.64 -2.82
C PRO A 183 -13.03 19.95 -2.38
N THR A 184 -14.23 19.83 -1.83
CA THR A 184 -15.13 20.96 -1.56
C THR A 184 -14.61 21.86 -0.43
N ALA A 185 -14.08 21.26 0.63
CA ALA A 185 -13.49 21.95 1.77
C ALA A 185 -11.96 22.09 1.62
N SER A 186 -11.28 21.05 1.15
CA SER A 186 -9.82 21.00 1.12
C SER A 186 -9.19 21.74 -0.06
N SER A 187 -9.89 21.82 -1.22
CA SER A 187 -9.26 22.14 -2.51
C SER A 187 -8.08 21.22 -2.87
N PHE A 188 -7.94 20.06 -2.21
CA PHE A 188 -6.86 19.10 -2.45
C PHE A 188 -7.15 18.27 -3.71
N SER A 189 -6.19 18.19 -4.63
CA SER A 189 -6.36 17.46 -5.89
C SER A 189 -6.06 15.97 -5.71
N ALA A 190 -7.00 15.22 -5.14
CA ALA A 190 -6.94 13.77 -5.05
C ALA A 190 -7.22 13.09 -6.41
N ARG A 191 -6.54 11.97 -6.70
CA ARG A 191 -6.92 11.03 -7.76
C ARG A 191 -8.21 10.28 -7.38
N PRO A 192 -8.88 9.60 -8.33
CA PRO A 192 -10.05 8.80 -8.02
C PRO A 192 -9.79 7.80 -6.89
N ALA A 193 -10.75 7.70 -5.97
CA ALA A 193 -10.78 6.73 -4.89
C ALA A 193 -11.37 5.40 -5.39
N GLU A 194 -11.04 4.32 -4.70
CA GLU A 194 -11.64 3.00 -4.92
C GLU A 194 -12.60 2.67 -3.79
N VAL A 195 -13.79 2.14 -4.12
CA VAL A 195 -14.82 1.76 -3.15
C VAL A 195 -15.12 0.28 -3.29
N TYR A 196 -14.85 -0.49 -2.24
CA TYR A 196 -15.31 -1.87 -2.13
C TYR A 196 -16.64 -1.91 -1.38
N LEU A 197 -17.63 -2.57 -1.98
CA LEU A 197 -18.95 -2.82 -1.43
C LEU A 197 -19.09 -4.32 -1.17
N PRO A 198 -19.28 -4.76 0.10
CA PRO A 198 -19.41 -6.16 0.41
C PRO A 198 -20.73 -6.75 -0.11
N PRO A 199 -20.86 -8.09 -0.17
CA PRO A 199 -22.08 -8.76 -0.60
C PRO A 199 -23.37 -8.21 0.03
N SER A 200 -23.34 -8.00 1.36
CA SER A 200 -24.49 -7.51 2.12
C SER A 200 -24.96 -6.11 1.74
N TYR A 201 -24.12 -5.29 1.10
CA TYR A 201 -24.51 -3.97 0.59
C TYR A 201 -25.56 -4.06 -0.53
N PHE A 202 -25.62 -5.20 -1.24
CA PHE A 202 -26.56 -5.45 -2.33
C PHE A 202 -27.86 -6.13 -1.88
N ALA A 203 -28.01 -6.39 -0.58
CA ALA A 203 -29.21 -6.99 -0.03
C ALA A 203 -30.37 -5.99 0.14
N ASN A 204 -31.57 -6.53 0.39
CA ASN A 204 -32.77 -5.76 0.70
C ASN A 204 -33.61 -6.50 1.77
N PRO A 205 -33.81 -5.93 2.98
CA PRO A 205 -33.27 -4.65 3.44
C PRO A 205 -31.74 -4.70 3.64
N ARG A 206 -31.06 -3.59 3.32
CA ARG A 206 -29.61 -3.43 3.50
C ARG A 206 -29.24 -3.23 4.99
N PRO A 207 -28.19 -3.88 5.52
CA PRO A 207 -27.65 -3.53 6.84
C PRO A 207 -26.82 -2.24 6.78
N LEU A 208 -26.90 -1.39 7.81
CA LEU A 208 -26.03 -0.23 7.93
C LEU A 208 -24.63 -0.67 8.35
N LEU A 209 -23.72 -0.75 7.37
CA LEU A 209 -22.37 -1.27 7.55
C LEU A 209 -21.41 -0.20 8.09
N PRO A 210 -20.39 -0.58 8.87
CA PRO A 210 -19.29 0.30 9.24
C PRO A 210 -18.46 0.67 8.01
N VAL A 211 -17.63 1.70 8.19
CA VAL A 211 -16.77 2.25 7.13
C VAL A 211 -15.31 2.07 7.50
N LEU A 212 -14.52 1.58 6.56
CA LEU A 212 -13.06 1.58 6.63
C LEU A 212 -12.52 2.52 5.54
N VAL A 213 -11.93 3.64 5.95
CA VAL A 213 -11.20 4.53 5.04
C VAL A 213 -9.74 4.07 5.00
N LEU A 214 -9.22 3.72 3.83
CA LEU A 214 -7.84 3.29 3.65
C LEU A 214 -7.03 4.30 2.83
N MET A 215 -5.74 4.41 3.13
CA MET A 215 -4.79 5.15 2.32
C MET A 215 -3.59 4.29 1.92
N ALA A 216 -3.11 4.49 0.70
CA ALA A 216 -1.87 3.87 0.21
C ALA A 216 -0.63 4.55 0.81
N GLY A 217 0.53 3.97 0.50
CA GLY A 217 1.85 4.48 0.89
C GLY A 217 2.40 5.53 -0.05
N GLN A 218 3.67 5.86 0.14
CA GLN A 218 4.48 6.63 -0.80
C GLN A 218 5.73 5.81 -1.18
N PRO A 219 5.98 5.54 -2.47
CA PRO A 219 5.10 5.81 -3.61
C PRO A 219 3.83 4.97 -3.55
N GLY A 220 2.72 5.46 -4.11
CA GLY A 220 1.50 4.66 -4.17
C GLY A 220 0.27 5.36 -4.73
N GLU A 221 -0.78 4.57 -4.92
CA GLU A 221 -2.10 4.97 -5.38
C GLU A 221 -3.22 4.09 -4.80
N PRO A 222 -4.50 4.52 -4.83
CA PRO A 222 -5.60 3.74 -4.26
C PRO A 222 -5.69 2.29 -4.78
N ASP A 223 -5.39 2.08 -6.06
CA ASP A 223 -5.43 0.78 -6.73
C ASP A 223 -4.41 -0.23 -6.16
N ASP A 224 -3.39 0.23 -5.45
CA ASP A 224 -2.39 -0.66 -4.83
C ASP A 224 -2.98 -1.51 -3.70
N TRP A 225 -4.04 -1.03 -3.04
CA TRP A 225 -4.78 -1.82 -2.06
C TRP A 225 -5.53 -2.98 -2.69
N LEU A 226 -6.01 -2.82 -3.93
CA LEU A 226 -6.68 -3.89 -4.67
C LEU A 226 -5.67 -4.95 -5.13
N LYS A 227 -4.47 -4.52 -5.55
CA LYS A 227 -3.37 -5.40 -6.00
C LYS A 227 -2.60 -6.03 -4.83
N GLY A 228 -1.47 -5.44 -4.46
CA GLY A 228 -0.57 -5.97 -3.44
C GLY A 228 -1.24 -6.03 -2.06
N GLY A 229 -2.14 -5.08 -1.78
CA GLY A 229 -2.91 -5.04 -0.54
C GLY A 229 -3.99 -6.11 -0.41
N LYS A 230 -4.35 -6.79 -1.51
CA LYS A 230 -5.34 -7.88 -1.56
C LYS A 230 -6.66 -7.54 -0.87
N LEU A 231 -7.11 -6.30 -1.03
CA LEU A 231 -8.27 -5.77 -0.32
C LEU A 231 -9.52 -6.59 -0.64
N THR A 232 -9.78 -6.83 -1.92
CA THR A 232 -10.99 -7.55 -2.36
C THR A 232 -11.00 -8.98 -1.83
N GLU A 233 -9.88 -9.71 -1.91
CA GLU A 233 -9.80 -11.08 -1.39
C GLU A 233 -9.98 -11.13 0.13
N THR A 234 -9.36 -10.19 0.85
CA THR A 234 -9.47 -10.13 2.31
C THR A 234 -10.91 -9.86 2.73
N MET A 235 -11.57 -8.89 2.09
CA MET A 235 -12.95 -8.52 2.42
C MET A 235 -13.97 -9.58 1.98
N ASP A 236 -13.78 -10.22 0.83
CA ASP A 236 -14.64 -11.33 0.38
C ASP A 236 -14.48 -12.56 1.27
N ALA A 237 -13.24 -12.85 1.71
CA ALA A 237 -13.00 -13.93 2.64
C ALA A 237 -13.69 -13.68 3.98
N PHE A 238 -13.53 -12.47 4.53
CA PHE A 238 -14.23 -12.07 5.74
C PHE A 238 -15.75 -12.15 5.58
N ALA A 239 -16.29 -11.60 4.49
CA ALA A 239 -17.73 -11.62 4.21
C ALA A 239 -18.28 -13.04 4.12
N ARG A 240 -17.60 -13.94 3.42
CA ARG A 240 -17.99 -15.35 3.31
C ARG A 240 -18.12 -16.02 4.68
N ASP A 241 -17.23 -15.70 5.61
CA ASP A 241 -17.22 -16.29 6.96
C ASP A 241 -18.21 -15.60 7.92
N HIS A 242 -18.77 -14.45 7.53
CA HIS A 242 -19.71 -13.64 8.33
C HIS A 242 -21.02 -13.34 7.60
N SER A 243 -21.56 -14.31 6.86
CA SER A 243 -22.88 -14.19 6.19
C SER A 243 -23.02 -12.96 5.28
N GLY A 244 -21.97 -12.62 4.54
CA GLY A 244 -21.90 -11.48 3.63
C GLY A 244 -21.55 -10.14 4.29
N LEU A 245 -21.36 -10.09 5.61
CA LEU A 245 -20.98 -8.88 6.33
C LEU A 245 -19.49 -8.60 6.22
N ALA A 246 -19.16 -7.38 5.80
CA ALA A 246 -17.83 -6.79 5.82
C ALA A 246 -18.03 -5.26 5.89
N PRO A 247 -17.00 -4.46 6.21
CA PRO A 247 -17.13 -3.00 6.12
C PRO A 247 -17.25 -2.56 4.65
N VAL A 248 -17.87 -1.40 4.44
CA VAL A 248 -17.66 -0.67 3.18
C VAL A 248 -16.29 -0.02 3.25
N VAL A 249 -15.44 -0.28 2.25
CA VAL A 249 -14.06 0.22 2.23
C VAL A 249 -13.94 1.33 1.21
N VAL A 250 -13.40 2.48 1.61
CA VAL A 250 -13.11 3.62 0.73
C VAL A 250 -11.62 3.89 0.76
N VAL A 251 -10.93 3.54 -0.31
CA VAL A 251 -9.50 3.79 -0.46
C VAL A 251 -9.31 5.19 -1.03
N ALA A 252 -9.04 6.16 -0.16
CA ALA A 252 -8.87 7.56 -0.50
C ALA A 252 -7.43 7.86 -0.97
N ASP A 253 -7.27 8.69 -2.00
CA ASP A 253 -5.96 9.19 -2.39
C ASP A 253 -5.53 10.36 -1.51
N ALA A 254 -4.63 10.09 -0.57
CA ALA A 254 -4.08 11.10 0.34
C ALA A 254 -2.72 11.66 -0.12
N THR A 255 -2.23 11.29 -1.31
CA THR A 255 -0.95 11.78 -1.86
C THR A 255 -1.13 12.69 -3.07
N GLY A 256 -2.23 12.55 -3.83
CA GLY A 256 -2.55 13.37 -5.00
C GLY A 256 -1.74 13.02 -6.26
N SER A 257 -0.62 12.29 -6.11
CA SER A 257 0.14 11.68 -7.20
C SER A 257 1.01 10.54 -6.67
N THR A 258 1.47 9.66 -7.55
CA THR A 258 2.24 8.46 -7.18
C THR A 258 3.49 8.75 -6.35
N LEU A 259 4.16 9.88 -6.57
CA LEU A 259 5.44 10.22 -5.90
C LEU A 259 5.33 11.35 -4.89
N ALA A 260 4.17 12.01 -4.75
CA ALA A 260 4.04 13.15 -3.85
C ALA A 260 3.99 12.73 -2.38
N ASN A 261 4.50 13.61 -1.51
CA ASN A 261 4.33 13.54 -0.06
C ASN A 261 3.78 14.88 0.44
N PRO A 262 2.46 15.08 0.40
CA PRO A 262 1.86 16.30 0.93
C PRO A 262 1.83 16.33 2.46
N LEU A 263 2.27 15.24 3.13
CA LEU A 263 2.02 14.93 4.53
C LEU A 263 0.50 14.84 4.83
N CYS A 264 0.15 14.26 5.97
CA CYS A 264 -1.24 14.16 6.41
C CYS A 264 -1.66 15.40 7.23
N VAL A 265 -1.34 16.60 6.72
CA VAL A 265 -1.60 17.88 7.39
C VAL A 265 -2.16 18.88 6.38
N ASP A 266 -2.56 20.06 6.85
CA ASP A 266 -2.87 21.18 5.97
C ASP A 266 -1.65 22.09 5.85
N SER A 267 -1.11 22.19 4.63
CA SER A 267 0.08 22.98 4.33
C SER A 267 0.08 23.47 2.88
N SER A 268 1.13 24.19 2.47
CA SER A 268 1.36 24.52 1.06
C SER A 268 1.56 23.31 0.15
N LEU A 269 1.81 22.12 0.71
CA LEU A 269 1.96 20.88 -0.05
C LEU A 269 0.61 20.21 -0.36
N GLY A 270 -0.44 20.56 0.38
CA GLY A 270 -1.79 20.01 0.24
C GLY A 270 -2.57 20.13 1.54
N ASN A 271 -3.90 20.22 1.43
CA ASN A 271 -4.82 20.25 2.58
C ASN A 271 -5.38 18.85 2.87
N VAL A 272 -4.50 17.90 3.20
CA VAL A 272 -4.85 16.49 3.32
C VAL A 272 -5.64 16.20 4.59
N ALA A 273 -5.31 16.87 5.70
CA ALA A 273 -6.06 16.73 6.94
C ALA A 273 -7.52 17.18 6.77
N THR A 274 -7.75 18.31 6.09
CA THR A 274 -9.12 18.74 5.74
C THR A 274 -9.80 17.79 4.75
N PHE A 275 -9.08 17.26 3.76
CA PHE A 275 -9.64 16.29 2.81
C PHE A 275 -10.16 15.03 3.51
N LEU A 276 -9.35 14.46 4.40
CA LEU A 276 -9.70 13.24 5.13
C LEU A 276 -10.70 13.48 6.26
N SER A 277 -10.67 14.62 6.96
CA SER A 277 -11.63 14.90 8.05
C SER A 277 -12.99 15.42 7.58
N GLN A 278 -13.09 15.96 6.35
CA GLN A 278 -14.31 16.60 5.86
C GLN A 278 -14.78 16.06 4.52
N ASP A 279 -13.98 16.19 3.46
CA ASP A 279 -14.44 15.86 2.11
C ASP A 279 -14.77 14.38 1.95
N VAL A 280 -13.89 13.48 2.43
CA VAL A 280 -14.10 12.03 2.38
C VAL A 280 -15.34 11.63 3.21
N PRO A 281 -15.46 11.97 4.52
CA PRO A 281 -16.65 11.68 5.30
C PRO A 281 -17.95 12.22 4.70
N ASN A 282 -17.95 13.46 4.21
CA ASN A 282 -19.13 14.07 3.63
C ASN A 282 -19.56 13.35 2.36
N TRP A 283 -18.61 12.97 1.50
CA TRP A 283 -18.90 12.21 0.29
C TRP A 283 -19.48 10.83 0.65
N ILE A 284 -18.89 10.12 1.61
CA ILE A 284 -19.38 8.81 2.05
C ILE A 284 -20.84 8.90 2.54
N LYS A 285 -21.13 9.84 3.45
CA LYS A 285 -22.48 10.05 4.02
C LYS A 285 -23.53 10.44 2.97
N GLN A 286 -23.12 11.09 1.88
CA GLN A 286 -24.03 11.54 0.82
C GLN A 286 -24.27 10.49 -0.26
N ASN A 287 -23.30 9.63 -0.53
CA ASN A 287 -23.31 8.73 -1.69
C ASN A 287 -23.50 7.25 -1.31
N LEU A 288 -23.25 6.87 -0.06
CA LEU A 288 -23.32 5.50 0.41
C LEU A 288 -24.31 5.37 1.58
N GLN A 289 -25.07 4.27 1.62
CA GLN A 289 -25.96 3.96 2.74
C GLN A 289 -25.23 3.08 3.75
N VAL A 290 -24.49 3.74 4.64
CA VAL A 290 -23.63 3.16 5.69
C VAL A 290 -24.06 3.65 7.07
N ASP A 291 -23.51 3.08 8.13
CA ASP A 291 -23.62 3.69 9.46
C ASP A 291 -22.86 5.02 9.47
N THR A 292 -23.49 6.05 10.04
CA THR A 292 -22.95 7.42 10.06
C THR A 292 -22.40 7.84 11.42
N ASP A 293 -22.52 6.98 12.43
CA ASP A 293 -21.87 7.15 13.72
C ASP A 293 -20.34 7.03 13.55
N PRO A 294 -19.53 8.03 13.95
CA PRO A 294 -18.07 7.94 13.92
C PRO A 294 -17.49 6.72 14.65
N ARG A 295 -18.20 6.17 15.65
CA ARG A 295 -17.76 4.94 16.34
C ARG A 295 -17.73 3.72 15.43
N SER A 296 -18.48 3.76 14.33
CA SER A 296 -18.52 2.72 13.31
C SER A 296 -17.50 2.95 12.18
N TRP A 297 -16.59 3.92 12.34
CA TRP A 297 -15.64 4.35 11.32
C TRP A 297 -14.21 4.06 11.75
N ILE A 298 -13.43 3.50 10.83
CA ILE A 298 -12.02 3.20 10.98
C ILE A 298 -11.26 3.95 9.90
N ILE A 299 -10.13 4.54 10.25
CA ILE A 299 -9.15 5.02 9.27
C ILE A 299 -7.89 4.17 9.32
N GLY A 300 -7.38 3.75 8.17
CA GLY A 300 -6.21 2.88 8.11
C GLY A 300 -5.32 3.17 6.93
N GLY A 301 -4.15 2.57 6.92
CA GLY A 301 -3.27 2.69 5.77
C GLY A 301 -1.92 2.03 6.00
N LEU A 302 -1.14 2.02 4.93
CA LEU A 302 0.21 1.45 4.91
C LEU A 302 1.28 2.53 4.74
N SER A 303 2.41 2.40 5.42
CA SER A 303 3.54 3.35 5.33
C SER A 303 3.08 4.79 5.60
N TYR A 304 3.18 5.69 4.61
CA TYR A 304 2.56 7.04 4.64
C TYR A 304 1.10 7.02 5.13
N GLY A 305 0.28 6.09 4.63
CA GLY A 305 -1.11 5.92 5.04
C GLY A 305 -1.27 5.46 6.50
N GLY A 306 -0.32 4.68 7.01
CA GLY A 306 -0.27 4.27 8.42
C GLY A 306 0.07 5.47 9.32
N THR A 307 1.08 6.27 8.95
CA THR A 307 1.37 7.54 9.63
C THR A 307 0.15 8.46 9.61
N CYS A 308 -0.59 8.50 8.51
CA CYS A 308 -1.77 9.33 8.35
C CYS A 308 -2.97 8.83 9.18
N SER A 309 -3.14 7.51 9.35
CA SER A 309 -4.24 6.96 10.14
C SER A 309 -4.16 7.36 11.61
N ILE A 310 -2.98 7.26 12.23
CA ILE A 310 -2.76 7.70 13.62
C ILE A 310 -2.77 9.23 13.76
N GLN A 311 -2.35 9.99 12.73
CA GLN A 311 -2.56 11.46 12.68
C GLN A 311 -4.03 11.82 12.72
N MET A 312 -4.87 11.15 11.93
CA MET A 312 -6.29 11.42 11.91
C MET A 312 -6.97 11.00 13.22
N ALA A 313 -6.60 9.87 13.81
CA ALA A 313 -7.17 9.44 15.08
C ALA A 313 -6.78 10.34 16.27
N THR A 314 -5.61 10.99 16.22
CA THR A 314 -5.15 11.89 17.30
C THR A 314 -5.62 13.34 17.12
N ASN A 315 -5.75 13.81 15.88
CA ASN A 315 -6.20 15.17 15.54
C ASN A 315 -7.72 15.29 15.35
N HIS A 316 -8.37 14.23 14.88
CA HIS A 316 -9.81 14.18 14.57
C HIS A 316 -10.49 12.92 15.17
N PRO A 317 -10.35 12.66 16.48
CA PRO A 317 -10.96 11.49 17.13
C PRO A 317 -12.49 11.50 17.08
N ASP A 318 -13.11 12.65 16.83
CA ASP A 318 -14.54 12.82 16.62
C ASP A 318 -15.03 12.32 15.25
N VAL A 319 -14.12 12.15 14.29
CA VAL A 319 -14.40 11.59 12.96
C VAL A 319 -13.92 10.14 12.88
N TYR A 320 -12.72 9.87 13.39
CA TYR A 320 -12.07 8.57 13.34
C TYR A 320 -11.54 8.16 14.72
N PRO A 321 -12.38 7.64 15.62
CA PRO A 321 -11.94 7.15 16.92
C PRO A 321 -11.15 5.83 16.82
N THR A 322 -11.27 5.10 15.69
CA THR A 322 -10.57 3.83 15.47
C THR A 322 -9.58 3.93 14.32
N PHE A 323 -8.36 3.39 14.49
CA PHE A 323 -7.34 3.38 13.43
C PHE A 323 -6.69 2.01 13.18
N LEU A 324 -6.07 1.87 11.99
CA LEU A 324 -5.17 0.78 11.63
C LEU A 324 -3.88 1.37 11.03
N ASP A 325 -2.78 1.25 11.76
CA ASP A 325 -1.46 1.74 11.34
C ASP A 325 -0.60 0.54 10.89
N LEU A 326 -0.38 0.40 9.58
CA LEU A 326 0.48 -0.64 9.02
C LEU A 326 1.83 -0.03 8.63
N SER A 327 2.82 -0.21 9.50
CA SER A 327 4.20 0.27 9.29
C SER A 327 4.28 1.79 9.06
N GLY A 328 3.53 2.59 9.82
CA GLY A 328 3.64 4.05 9.83
C GLY A 328 4.91 4.56 10.52
N GLN A 329 5.23 5.82 10.23
CA GLN A 329 6.42 6.51 10.74
C GLN A 329 6.18 7.06 12.16
N LEU A 330 7.27 7.32 12.89
CA LEU A 330 7.21 7.86 14.25
C LEU A 330 6.64 9.29 14.30
N GLU A 331 6.81 10.04 13.22
CA GLU A 331 6.28 11.39 13.03
C GLU A 331 6.05 11.65 11.53
N PRO A 332 5.23 12.65 11.16
CA PRO A 332 5.09 13.07 9.77
C PRO A 332 6.44 13.60 9.27
N THR A 333 6.93 13.12 8.12
CA THR A 333 8.31 13.45 7.69
C THR A 333 8.47 13.53 6.17
N LEU A 334 9.30 14.49 5.74
CA LEU A 334 9.89 14.61 4.40
C LEU A 334 11.34 14.07 4.35
N GLY A 335 11.71 13.27 5.33
CA GLY A 335 13.02 12.63 5.50
C GLY A 335 13.75 13.08 6.77
N ASP A 336 13.57 14.33 7.20
CA ASP A 336 14.04 14.81 8.50
C ASP A 336 13.14 15.93 9.06
N ARG A 337 13.19 16.13 10.37
CA ARG A 337 12.36 17.09 11.11
C ARG A 337 12.57 18.53 10.63
N THR A 338 13.81 18.95 10.38
CA THR A 338 14.12 20.32 9.96
C THR A 338 13.50 20.62 8.61
N ARG A 339 13.75 19.76 7.61
CA ARG A 339 13.14 19.86 6.28
C ARG A 339 11.62 19.88 6.37
N THR A 340 11.03 19.02 7.19
CA THR A 340 9.58 18.91 7.33
C THR A 340 8.97 20.19 7.90
N VAL A 341 9.56 20.74 8.98
CA VAL A 341 9.11 21.98 9.59
C VAL A 341 9.28 23.17 8.65
N ASP A 342 10.39 23.26 7.92
CA ASP A 342 10.63 24.34 6.97
C ASP A 342 9.65 24.31 5.79
N GLU A 343 9.47 23.15 5.15
CA GLU A 343 8.66 23.02 3.93
C GLU A 343 7.14 23.00 4.20
N ALA A 344 6.68 22.32 5.27
CA ALA A 344 5.24 22.16 5.54
C ALA A 344 4.70 23.16 6.57
N PHE A 345 5.54 23.67 7.47
CA PHE A 345 5.12 24.55 8.56
C PHE A 345 5.79 25.94 8.52
N GLY A 346 6.54 26.24 7.45
CA GLY A 346 7.20 27.54 7.26
C GLY A 346 8.22 27.87 8.36
N GLY A 347 8.88 26.86 8.92
CA GLY A 347 9.85 27.01 10.01
C GLY A 347 9.23 27.02 11.42
N ASN A 348 7.90 26.83 11.53
CA ASN A 348 7.20 26.86 12.82
C ASN A 348 7.12 25.47 13.47
N ASP A 349 8.12 25.13 14.28
CA ASP A 349 8.17 23.83 14.98
C ASP A 349 6.98 23.63 15.94
N SER A 350 6.49 24.69 16.59
CA SER A 350 5.31 24.61 17.46
C SER A 350 4.05 24.19 16.69
N ALA A 351 3.93 24.57 15.41
CA ALA A 351 2.81 24.14 14.56
C ALA A 351 2.93 22.65 14.20
N PHE A 352 4.13 22.14 13.99
CA PHE A 352 4.37 20.70 13.83
C PHE A 352 3.98 19.94 15.09
N VAL A 353 4.49 20.36 16.26
CA VAL A 353 4.20 19.72 17.56
C VAL A 353 2.69 19.67 17.84
N ALA A 354 1.95 20.69 17.39
CA ALA A 354 0.50 20.77 17.59
C ALA A 354 -0.30 19.71 16.82
N VAL A 355 0.29 19.08 15.79
CA VAL A 355 -0.37 18.04 14.97
C VAL A 355 0.34 16.68 15.01
N ASN A 356 1.56 16.61 15.55
CA ASN A 356 2.34 15.39 15.62
C ASN A 356 1.74 14.38 16.62
N PRO A 357 1.39 13.15 16.22
CA PRO A 357 0.73 12.17 17.08
C PRO A 357 1.49 11.89 18.37
N LEU A 358 2.81 11.72 18.31
CA LEU A 358 3.60 11.37 19.48
C LEU A 358 3.60 12.48 20.55
N ASP A 359 3.52 13.75 20.14
CA ASP A 359 3.43 14.89 21.06
C ASP A 359 2.01 15.06 21.62
N LEU A 360 0.99 14.80 20.80
CA LEU A 360 -0.41 14.79 21.21
C LEU A 360 -0.69 13.69 22.23
N LEU A 361 -0.20 12.47 22.01
CA LEU A 361 -0.37 11.33 22.91
C LEU A 361 0.31 11.54 24.27
N LYS A 362 1.37 12.34 24.34
CA LYS A 362 2.02 12.72 25.62
C LYS A 362 1.25 13.77 26.40
N SER A 363 0.40 14.56 25.75
CA SER A 363 -0.24 15.74 26.34
C SER A 363 -1.76 15.63 26.49
N ARG A 364 -2.39 14.62 25.86
CA ARG A 364 -3.83 14.40 25.83
C ARG A 364 -4.19 12.97 26.23
N GLN A 365 -5.49 12.71 26.39
CA GLN A 365 -6.04 11.38 26.68
C GLN A 365 -7.11 11.06 25.63
N TYR A 366 -7.21 9.78 25.27
CA TYR A 366 -8.07 9.26 24.21
C TYR A 366 -8.80 7.98 24.66
N PRO A 367 -9.58 8.02 25.76
CA PRO A 367 -10.17 6.82 26.36
C PRO A 367 -11.21 6.12 25.47
N ASP A 368 -11.82 6.85 24.54
CA ASP A 368 -12.82 6.33 23.61
C ASP A 368 -12.22 5.92 22.25
N SER A 369 -10.91 6.09 22.08
CA SER A 369 -10.19 5.74 20.84
C SER A 369 -9.46 4.41 20.95
N GLY A 370 -9.11 3.83 19.82
CA GLY A 370 -8.37 2.57 19.76
C GLY A 370 -7.86 2.25 18.38
N GLY A 371 -7.08 1.20 18.25
CA GLY A 371 -6.56 0.78 16.94
C GLY A 371 -5.51 -0.29 17.02
N ALA A 372 -4.92 -0.62 15.88
CA ALA A 372 -3.85 -1.60 15.80
C ALA A 372 -2.63 -1.02 15.11
N PHE A 373 -1.46 -1.38 15.60
CA PHE A 373 -0.17 -1.13 14.98
C PHE A 373 0.40 -2.46 14.47
N VAL A 374 0.67 -2.57 13.17
CA VAL A 374 1.24 -3.79 12.58
C VAL A 374 2.49 -3.47 11.80
N VAL A 375 3.54 -4.25 11.99
CA VAL A 375 4.82 -4.04 11.30
C VAL A 375 5.49 -5.35 10.91
N GLY A 376 6.34 -5.29 9.90
CA GLY A 376 7.18 -6.42 9.51
C GLY A 376 8.18 -6.79 10.60
N ALA A 377 8.31 -8.07 10.92
CA ALA A 377 9.29 -8.58 11.87
C ALA A 377 10.73 -8.28 11.44
N ASP A 378 10.97 -8.14 10.13
CA ASP A 378 12.28 -7.83 9.54
C ASP A 378 12.44 -6.34 9.18
N ASP A 379 11.41 -5.52 9.40
CA ASP A 379 11.41 -4.08 9.14
C ASP A 379 12.13 -3.31 10.26
N ASN A 380 13.45 -3.18 10.15
CA ASN A 380 14.28 -2.55 11.18
C ASN A 380 14.16 -1.03 11.22
N ASP A 381 13.62 -0.41 10.16
CA ASP A 381 13.49 1.04 10.06
C ASP A 381 12.20 1.54 10.72
N TYR A 382 11.08 0.82 10.55
CA TYR A 382 9.78 1.24 11.07
C TYR A 382 9.39 0.60 12.40
N LYS A 383 9.85 -0.63 12.68
CA LYS A 383 9.46 -1.37 13.88
C LYS A 383 9.75 -0.62 15.20
N PRO A 384 10.92 0.01 15.43
CA PRO A 384 11.16 0.76 16.66
C PRO A 384 10.21 1.96 16.81
N GLY A 385 9.86 2.62 15.71
CA GLY A 385 8.90 3.73 15.68
C GLY A 385 7.49 3.28 16.04
N GLN A 386 7.04 2.18 15.44
CA GLN A 386 5.74 1.55 15.73
C GLN A 386 5.62 1.12 17.20
N GLN A 387 6.65 0.49 17.77
CA GLN A 387 6.69 0.14 19.19
C GLN A 387 6.58 1.37 20.09
N THR A 388 7.27 2.46 19.73
CA THR A 388 7.21 3.73 20.48
C THR A 388 5.82 4.35 20.41
N MET A 389 5.21 4.39 19.22
CA MET A 389 3.86 4.93 19.02
C MET A 389 2.81 4.11 19.77
N TYR A 390 2.88 2.78 19.72
CA TYR A 390 2.01 1.88 20.48
C TYR A 390 2.05 2.17 21.99
N GLN A 391 3.24 2.31 22.58
CA GLN A 391 3.38 2.60 24.01
C GLN A 391 2.81 3.98 24.36
N ALA A 392 3.00 4.98 23.49
CA ALA A 392 2.43 6.31 23.69
C ALA A 392 0.89 6.29 23.60
N ALA A 393 0.32 5.58 22.63
CA ALA A 393 -1.12 5.43 22.45
C ALA A 393 -1.77 4.74 23.66
N LYS A 394 -1.15 3.66 24.14
CA LYS A 394 -1.56 2.96 25.35
C LYS A 394 -1.50 3.84 26.59
N ALA A 395 -0.43 4.63 26.75
CA ALA A 395 -0.28 5.57 27.86
C ALA A 395 -1.30 6.72 27.82
N ALA A 396 -1.79 7.08 26.62
CA ALA A 396 -2.84 8.05 26.43
C ALA A 396 -4.26 7.48 26.66
N GLY A 397 -4.38 6.19 27.02
CA GLY A 397 -5.64 5.55 27.36
C GLY A 397 -6.38 4.90 26.18
N MET A 398 -5.76 4.80 24.99
CA MET A 398 -6.36 4.11 23.86
C MET A 398 -6.39 2.59 24.06
N ASP A 399 -7.43 1.93 23.55
CA ASP A 399 -7.49 0.46 23.44
C ASP A 399 -6.76 0.02 22.17
N VAL A 400 -5.48 -0.35 22.33
CA VAL A 400 -4.57 -0.62 21.20
C VAL A 400 -3.94 -2.01 21.19
N ARG A 401 -3.74 -2.52 19.97
CA ARG A 401 -3.02 -3.77 19.66
C ARG A 401 -1.69 -3.49 18.96
N TYR A 402 -0.75 -4.43 19.09
CA TYR A 402 0.55 -4.39 18.43
C TYR A 402 0.93 -5.79 17.97
N ASP A 403 1.18 -5.93 16.67
CA ASP A 403 1.48 -7.21 16.06
C ASP A 403 2.68 -7.10 15.09
N GLU A 404 3.55 -8.10 15.12
CA GLU A 404 4.65 -8.26 14.17
C GLU A 404 4.34 -9.45 13.26
N VAL A 405 4.37 -9.25 11.95
CA VAL A 405 4.14 -10.31 10.95
C VAL A 405 5.40 -10.55 10.11
N PRO A 406 5.64 -11.76 9.57
CA PRO A 406 6.86 -12.05 8.81
C PRO A 406 7.06 -11.12 7.60
N GLY A 407 8.30 -10.66 7.38
CA GLY A 407 8.67 -9.80 6.26
C GLY A 407 9.14 -8.40 6.67
N GLY A 408 9.56 -7.61 5.67
CA GLY A 408 10.01 -6.21 5.80
C GLY A 408 8.92 -5.20 5.40
N HIS A 409 9.33 -4.05 4.88
CA HIS A 409 8.42 -2.95 4.50
C HIS A 409 7.70 -3.23 3.16
N SER A 410 6.70 -4.13 3.17
CA SER A 410 6.14 -4.73 1.95
C SER A 410 4.62 -4.96 1.98
N PHE A 411 4.01 -5.10 0.81
CA PHE A 411 2.59 -5.43 0.65
C PHE A 411 2.19 -6.78 1.24
N ALA A 412 3.12 -7.73 1.34
CA ALA A 412 2.87 -9.00 2.03
C ALA A 412 2.57 -8.78 3.52
N VAL A 413 3.32 -7.89 4.18
CA VAL A 413 3.12 -7.49 5.57
C VAL A 413 1.79 -6.74 5.73
N TRP A 414 1.50 -5.78 4.85
CA TRP A 414 0.30 -4.95 4.98
C TRP A 414 -1.00 -5.71 4.70
N SER A 415 -1.03 -6.56 3.67
CA SER A 415 -2.19 -7.42 3.40
C SER A 415 -2.43 -8.42 4.53
N GLN A 416 -1.38 -9.04 5.06
CA GLN A 416 -1.48 -9.92 6.23
C GLN A 416 -1.93 -9.16 7.49
N GLY A 417 -1.44 -7.94 7.70
CA GLY A 417 -1.85 -7.10 8.82
C GLY A 417 -3.32 -6.70 8.76
N LEU A 418 -3.83 -6.35 7.57
CA LEU A 418 -5.26 -6.11 7.37
C LEU A 418 -6.07 -7.36 7.68
N GLU A 419 -5.70 -8.52 7.14
CA GLU A 419 -6.38 -9.80 7.40
C GLU A 419 -6.39 -10.17 8.90
N LEU A 420 -5.26 -9.97 9.58
CA LEU A 420 -5.08 -10.29 11.00
C LEU A 420 -5.97 -9.44 11.90
N GLU A 421 -6.00 -8.12 11.67
CA GLU A 421 -6.66 -7.17 12.58
C GLU A 421 -8.14 -6.95 12.25
N LEU A 422 -8.59 -7.33 11.05
CA LEU A 422 -9.97 -7.12 10.60
C LEU A 422 -11.02 -7.69 11.57
N PRO A 423 -10.91 -8.93 12.11
CA PRO A 423 -11.90 -9.43 13.07
C PRO A 423 -12.04 -8.56 14.32
N TRP A 424 -10.93 -8.13 14.93
CA TRP A 424 -10.97 -7.28 16.11
C TRP A 424 -11.52 -5.89 15.80
N LEU A 425 -11.11 -5.30 14.68
CA LEU A 425 -11.66 -4.03 14.22
C LEU A 425 -13.18 -4.11 14.01
N MET A 426 -13.67 -5.20 13.40
CA MET A 426 -15.09 -5.43 13.14
C MET A 426 -15.89 -5.69 14.42
N GLN A 427 -15.30 -6.29 15.45
CA GLN A 427 -15.89 -6.36 16.79
C GLN A 427 -16.00 -4.98 17.43
N ARG A 428 -14.91 -4.19 17.36
CA ARG A 428 -14.85 -2.85 17.96
C ARG A 428 -15.91 -1.89 17.40
N VAL A 429 -16.18 -1.98 16.10
CA VAL A 429 -17.19 -1.13 15.42
C VAL A 429 -18.58 -1.77 15.39
N GLY A 430 -18.80 -2.85 16.14
CA GLY A 430 -20.11 -3.47 16.28
C GLY A 430 -20.63 -4.16 15.02
N LEU A 431 -19.78 -4.59 14.08
CA LEU A 431 -20.23 -5.39 12.94
C LEU A 431 -20.51 -6.85 13.35
N ILE A 432 -19.63 -7.41 14.17
CA ILE A 432 -19.67 -8.80 14.64
C ILE A 432 -19.50 -8.87 16.16
N SER A 433 -19.89 -10.00 16.75
CA SER A 433 -19.80 -10.28 18.19
C SER A 433 -18.39 -10.57 18.70
#